data_AF-A0A7W3QSB1-F1
#
_entry.id   AF-A0A7W3QSB1-F1
#
_cell.length_a   1.000
_cell.length_b   1.000
_cell.length_c   1.000
_cell.angle_alpha   90.00
_cell.angle_beta   90.00
_cell.angle_gamma   90.00
#
_symmetry.space_group_name_H-M   'P 1'
#
loop_
_entity.id
_entity.type
_entity.pdbx_description
1 polymer ?
#
loop_
_entity_poly.entity_id
_entity_poly.type
_entity_poly.pdbx_seq_one_letter_code
_entity_poly.pdbx_strand_id
1 'polypeptide(L)'
;MTGNAIDRLMGSPHWRGSPPRVAPGGPAELGRVNRMLDRAAGWAMGTDGMRLVQVIGRDRALLRAYLRFAGRLVVRGRLPRADAELVTLRTAWNCAARYEFLHHAYLSRLGGLSAATLERVAAGPSAPGWNERQAALLTAADELHADRTVSDPTWDRLTAFLDDRQLVGLCLLVGHYEMLAMLFNTAGVDPEPGAWRRGPLRWLRHDDDSDARFPRRSAHVSRRLMGPVMAARAPLPPPLAVIVHRGRRTGREYRTPVTALVHGGRLVVPLGHGTRADWVRNLLHEGRGGVERAGRRHLIAAPRVTDMATDGHLVPGPLRPLLRPFTLLVADLEPR
;
A
#
# COMPACT_ATOMS: atom_id res chain seq x y z
N MET A 1 16.60 -10.06 14.56
CA MET A 1 15.28 -9.43 14.72
C MET A 1 14.79 -8.99 13.35
N THR A 2 13.94 -9.77 12.69
CA THR A 2 13.37 -9.41 11.38
C THR A 2 12.02 -8.73 11.59
N GLY A 3 12.04 -7.41 11.78
CA GLY A 3 10.84 -6.57 11.77
C GLY A 3 10.23 -6.52 10.37
N ASN A 4 9.01 -6.00 10.25
CA ASN A 4 8.32 -5.87 8.97
C ASN A 4 9.05 -4.88 8.02
N ALA A 5 8.68 -4.79 6.75
CA ALA A 5 9.36 -4.01 5.71
C ALA A 5 9.34 -2.54 6.08
N ILE A 6 8.23 -2.08 6.64
CA ILE A 6 8.12 -0.73 7.19
C ILE A 6 9.13 -0.57 8.33
N ASP A 7 9.21 -1.48 9.30
CA ASP A 7 10.17 -1.41 10.41
C ASP A 7 11.63 -1.43 9.92
N ARG A 8 11.96 -2.25 8.90
CA ARG A 8 13.29 -2.27 8.27
C ARG A 8 13.62 -0.94 7.61
N LEU A 9 12.70 -0.41 6.80
CA LEU A 9 12.87 0.89 6.15
C LEU A 9 12.98 1.99 7.20
N MET A 10 12.15 1.96 8.26
CA MET A 10 12.14 2.93 9.35
C MET A 10 13.37 2.86 10.27
N GLY A 11 14.08 1.73 10.27
CA GLY A 11 15.37 1.52 10.94
C GLY A 11 16.58 1.77 10.04
N SER A 12 16.39 2.11 8.77
CA SER A 12 17.49 2.37 7.85
C SER A 12 18.24 3.67 8.22
N PRO A 13 19.58 3.71 8.08
CA PRO A 13 20.38 4.89 8.43
C PRO A 13 20.20 6.07 7.47
N HIS A 14 19.42 5.92 6.38
CA HIS A 14 19.19 7.02 5.43
C HIS A 14 18.36 8.18 5.99
N TRP A 15 17.58 7.94 7.06
CA TRP A 15 16.75 8.98 7.66
C TRP A 15 17.61 10.09 8.27
N ARG A 16 17.23 11.33 8.00
CA ARG A 16 17.84 12.50 8.63
C ARG A 16 16.93 12.97 9.75
N GLY A 17 17.52 13.26 10.91
CA GLY A 17 16.80 13.84 12.04
C GLY A 17 17.65 14.89 12.72
N SER A 18 17.11 16.10 12.87
CA SER A 18 17.63 17.02 13.88
C SER A 18 17.14 16.56 15.26
N PRO A 19 17.88 16.85 16.35
CA PRO A 19 17.30 16.79 17.69
C PRO A 19 15.97 17.57 17.74
N PRO A 20 14.99 17.18 18.55
CA PRO A 20 13.71 17.89 18.64
C PRO A 20 13.92 19.38 18.93
N ARG A 21 13.54 20.25 17.99
CA ARG A 21 13.67 21.73 18.09
C ARG A 21 12.35 22.43 18.35
N VAL A 22 11.27 21.91 17.77
CA VAL A 22 9.92 22.47 17.96
C VAL A 22 9.09 21.47 18.73
N ALA A 23 8.82 21.79 19.99
CA ALA A 23 7.94 20.96 20.81
C ALA A 23 6.52 20.94 20.22
N PRO A 24 5.89 19.75 20.14
CA PRO A 24 4.51 19.60 19.71
C PRO A 24 3.58 20.47 20.58
N GLY A 25 2.72 21.28 19.96
CA GLY A 25 1.83 22.21 20.64
C GLY A 25 0.83 21.50 21.57
N GLY A 26 0.66 22.05 22.76
CA GLY A 26 -0.33 21.60 23.73
C GLY A 26 -1.69 22.31 23.54
N PRO A 27 -2.61 22.15 24.51
CA PRO A 27 -3.93 22.78 24.46
C PRO A 27 -3.89 24.31 24.36
N ALA A 28 -2.89 24.94 24.98
CA ALA A 28 -2.69 26.39 24.97
C ALA A 28 -2.30 26.89 23.58
N GLU A 29 -1.39 26.20 22.89
CA GLU A 29 -0.97 26.57 21.53
C GLU A 29 -2.06 26.31 20.51
N LEU A 30 -2.72 25.14 20.56
CA LEU A 30 -3.71 24.74 19.55
C LEU A 30 -5.05 25.48 19.69
N GLY A 31 -5.44 25.85 20.91
CA GLY A 31 -6.80 26.30 21.18
C GLY A 31 -7.85 25.20 20.95
N ARG A 32 -9.11 25.50 21.26
CA ARG A 32 -10.18 24.47 21.36
C ARG A 32 -10.44 23.75 20.04
N VAL A 33 -10.55 24.50 18.94
CA VAL A 33 -10.90 23.97 17.61
C VAL A 33 -9.78 23.05 17.08
N ASN A 34 -8.54 23.52 17.04
CA ASN A 34 -7.45 22.72 16.49
C ASN A 34 -7.12 21.52 17.40
N ARG A 35 -7.33 21.63 18.72
CA ARG A 35 -7.22 20.48 19.63
C ARG A 35 -8.26 19.40 19.36
N MET A 36 -9.48 19.78 19.00
CA MET A 36 -10.50 18.81 18.59
C MET A 36 -10.08 18.09 17.30
N LEU A 37 -9.57 18.84 16.31
CA LEU A 37 -9.02 18.27 15.08
C LEU A 37 -7.86 17.32 15.35
N ASP A 38 -6.91 17.72 16.22
CA ASP A 38 -5.76 16.92 16.64
C ASP A 38 -6.20 15.57 17.23
N ARG A 39 -7.16 15.60 18.16
CA ARG A 39 -7.68 14.38 18.80
C ARG A 39 -8.43 13.47 17.83
N ALA A 40 -9.23 14.05 16.94
CA ALA A 40 -9.96 13.28 15.95
C ALA A 40 -9.00 12.60 14.96
N ALA A 41 -8.00 13.34 14.47
CA ALA A 41 -6.98 12.82 13.59
C ALA A 41 -6.12 11.76 14.29
N GLY A 42 -5.70 12.03 15.54
CA GLY A 42 -4.97 11.08 16.36
C GLY A 42 -5.75 9.78 16.56
N TRP A 43 -7.00 9.86 16.99
CA TRP A 43 -7.86 8.68 17.16
C TRP A 43 -7.98 7.84 15.89
N ALA A 44 -8.15 8.47 14.73
CA ALA A 44 -8.21 7.77 13.44
C ALA A 44 -6.91 7.02 13.14
N MET A 45 -5.77 7.67 13.38
CA MET A 45 -4.41 7.13 13.16
C MET A 45 -3.93 6.19 14.29
N GLY A 46 -4.72 6.05 15.34
CA GLY A 46 -4.37 5.25 16.52
C GLY A 46 -3.39 5.92 17.48
N THR A 47 -3.27 7.24 17.47
CA THR A 47 -2.38 8.06 18.31
C THR A 47 -3.20 8.99 19.22
N ASP A 48 -2.57 9.67 20.20
CA ASP A 48 -3.29 10.62 21.09
C ASP A 48 -3.49 12.01 20.44
N GLY A 49 -2.77 12.22 19.34
CA GLY A 49 -2.78 13.40 18.49
C GLY A 49 -1.81 13.19 17.32
N MET A 50 -1.74 14.14 16.41
CA MET A 50 -0.84 14.12 15.26
C MET A 50 0.19 15.24 15.36
N ARG A 51 1.47 14.90 15.28
CA ARG A 51 2.59 15.85 15.26
C ARG A 51 2.44 16.88 14.15
N LEU A 52 1.93 16.50 12.98
CA LEU A 52 1.58 17.44 11.92
C LEU A 52 0.66 18.56 12.43
N VAL A 53 -0.43 18.20 13.13
CA VAL A 53 -1.38 19.17 13.69
C VAL A 53 -0.75 19.95 14.83
N GLN A 54 0.05 19.29 15.67
CA GLN A 54 0.67 19.88 16.86
C GLN A 54 1.80 20.88 16.52
N VAL A 55 2.56 20.64 15.46
CA VAL A 55 3.70 21.48 15.05
C VAL A 55 3.20 22.67 14.24
N ILE A 56 2.42 22.44 13.18
CA ILE A 56 1.86 23.52 12.36
C ILE A 56 0.86 24.35 13.19
N GLY A 57 0.08 23.70 14.05
CA GLY A 57 -0.94 24.33 14.89
C GLY A 57 -0.43 25.29 15.96
N ARG A 58 0.89 25.40 16.16
CA ARG A 58 1.48 26.51 16.93
C ARG A 58 1.10 27.86 16.33
N ASP A 59 0.96 27.93 15.01
CA ASP A 59 0.18 28.97 14.34
C ASP A 59 -1.20 28.42 13.98
N ARG A 60 -2.21 28.85 14.75
CA ARG A 60 -3.57 28.36 14.62
C ARG A 60 -4.20 28.71 13.27
N ALA A 61 -3.89 29.89 12.73
CA ALA A 61 -4.46 30.36 11.48
C ALA A 61 -3.79 29.65 10.30
N LEU A 62 -2.47 29.51 10.35
CA LEU A 62 -1.69 28.77 9.38
C LEU A 62 -2.17 27.32 9.26
N LEU A 63 -2.37 26.61 10.37
CA LEU A 63 -2.89 25.23 10.32
C LEU A 63 -4.21 25.13 9.55
N ARG A 64 -5.16 26.05 9.79
CA ARG A 64 -6.45 26.02 9.10
C ARG A 64 -6.32 26.33 7.61
N ALA A 65 -5.41 27.22 7.22
CA ALA A 65 -5.13 27.50 5.81
C ALA A 65 -4.46 26.29 5.14
N TYR A 66 -3.45 25.74 5.80
CA TYR A 66 -2.74 24.53 5.40
C TYR A 66 -3.69 23.34 5.21
N LEU A 67 -4.57 23.04 6.17
CA LEU A 67 -5.51 21.92 6.07
C LEU A 67 -6.50 22.09 4.91
N ARG A 68 -6.89 23.32 4.58
CA ARG A 68 -7.72 23.60 3.38
C ARG A 68 -6.96 23.31 2.10
N PHE A 69 -5.71 23.76 2.00
CA PHE A 69 -4.84 23.47 0.86
C PHE A 69 -4.56 21.96 0.72
N ALA A 70 -4.08 21.31 1.78
CA ALA A 70 -3.81 19.87 1.82
C ALA A 70 -5.06 19.04 1.52
N GLY A 71 -6.23 19.45 2.03
CA GLY A 71 -7.50 18.80 1.72
C GLY A 71 -7.90 18.92 0.25
N ARG A 72 -7.50 19.99 -0.45
CA ARG A 72 -7.74 20.14 -1.89
C ARG A 72 -6.74 19.32 -2.72
N LEU A 73 -5.47 19.33 -2.33
CA LEU A 73 -4.39 18.68 -3.07
C LEU A 73 -4.35 17.16 -2.86
N VAL A 74 -4.40 16.70 -1.61
CA VAL A 74 -4.19 15.28 -1.25
C VAL A 74 -5.50 14.51 -1.21
N VAL A 75 -6.53 15.05 -0.55
CA VAL A 75 -7.81 14.32 -0.37
C VAL A 75 -8.71 14.43 -1.59
N ARG A 76 -8.77 15.61 -2.21
CA ARG A 76 -9.58 15.90 -3.41
C ARG A 76 -8.72 16.10 -4.67
N GLY A 77 -7.51 15.56 -4.66
CA GLY A 77 -6.57 15.59 -5.77
C GLY A 77 -7.09 14.81 -6.99
N ARG A 78 -6.51 15.10 -8.15
CA ARG A 78 -6.86 14.42 -9.42
C ARG A 78 -6.00 13.20 -9.73
N LEU A 79 -4.84 13.09 -9.11
CA LEU A 79 -4.03 11.89 -9.21
C LEU A 79 -4.79 10.73 -8.53
N PRO A 80 -4.85 9.55 -9.15
CA PRO A 80 -5.33 8.35 -8.47
C PRO A 80 -4.60 8.16 -7.15
N ARG A 81 -5.31 7.68 -6.12
CA ARG A 81 -4.75 7.55 -4.77
C ARG A 81 -3.43 6.75 -4.74
N ALA A 82 -3.35 5.66 -5.51
CA ALA A 82 -2.14 4.86 -5.58
C ALA A 82 -0.94 5.65 -6.12
N ASP A 83 -1.14 6.42 -7.19
CA ASP A 83 -0.11 7.27 -7.80
C ASP A 83 0.33 8.37 -6.82
N ALA A 84 -0.63 9.02 -6.16
CA ALA A 84 -0.34 10.05 -5.18
C ALA A 84 0.48 9.50 -4.00
N GLU A 85 0.12 8.34 -3.45
CA GLU A 85 0.87 7.70 -2.37
C GLU A 85 2.26 7.23 -2.84
N LEU A 86 2.40 6.75 -4.08
CA LEU A 86 3.68 6.35 -4.65
C LEU A 86 4.66 7.53 -4.75
N VAL A 87 4.20 8.64 -5.33
CA VAL A 87 4.95 9.89 -5.45
C VAL A 87 5.28 10.45 -4.07
N THR A 88 4.32 10.44 -3.15
CA THR A 88 4.51 10.89 -1.76
C THR A 88 5.61 10.10 -1.07
N LEU A 89 5.55 8.76 -1.13
CA LEU A 89 6.54 7.89 -0.50
C LEU A 89 7.93 8.10 -1.10
N ARG A 90 8.04 8.26 -2.42
CA ARG A 90 9.33 8.53 -3.08
C ARG A 90 9.88 9.89 -2.69
N THR A 91 9.03 10.92 -2.68
CA THR A 91 9.40 12.28 -2.25
C THR A 91 9.89 12.28 -0.80
N ALA A 92 9.16 11.62 0.11
CA ALA A 92 9.56 11.48 1.52
C ALA A 92 10.88 10.72 1.68
N TRP A 93 11.11 9.67 0.87
CA TRP A 93 12.39 8.95 0.84
C TRP A 93 13.54 9.86 0.38
N ASN A 94 13.36 10.57 -0.73
CA ASN A 94 14.34 11.50 -1.30
C ASN A 94 14.71 12.60 -0.30
N CYS A 95 13.72 13.14 0.41
CA CYS A 95 13.92 14.14 1.45
C CYS A 95 14.41 13.57 2.80
N ALA A 96 14.60 12.25 2.92
CA ALA A 96 14.88 11.55 4.16
C ALA A 96 13.88 11.89 5.29
N ALA A 97 12.61 12.12 4.94
CA ALA A 97 11.52 12.57 5.80
C ALA A 97 10.83 11.40 6.51
N ARG A 98 11.44 10.96 7.60
CA ARG A 98 11.04 9.78 8.37
C ARG A 98 9.58 9.84 8.87
N TYR A 99 9.14 11.01 9.33
CA TYR A 99 7.77 11.22 9.80
C TYR A 99 6.74 10.90 8.71
N GLU A 100 6.90 11.52 7.55
CA GLU A 100 5.96 11.43 6.44
C GLU A 100 5.97 10.03 5.83
N PHE A 101 7.16 9.46 5.66
CA PHE A 101 7.29 8.11 5.13
C PHE A 101 6.53 7.08 5.98
N LEU A 102 6.64 7.13 7.32
CA LEU A 102 5.92 6.18 8.18
C LEU A 102 4.41 6.27 7.97
N HIS A 103 3.86 7.49 7.98
CA HIS A 103 2.41 7.69 7.87
C HIS A 103 1.89 7.20 6.52
N HIS A 104 2.58 7.55 5.44
CA HIS A 104 2.21 7.15 4.10
C HIS A 104 2.50 5.67 3.81
N ALA A 105 3.50 5.06 4.44
CA ALA A 105 3.77 3.63 4.29
C ALA A 105 2.58 2.78 4.72
N TYR A 106 1.89 3.17 5.80
CA TYR A 106 0.66 2.49 6.23
C TYR A 106 -0.58 2.92 5.44
N LEU A 107 -0.77 4.21 5.17
CA LEU A 107 -1.93 4.71 4.43
C LEU A 107 -1.96 4.28 2.96
N SER A 108 -0.80 4.06 2.35
CA SER A 108 -0.66 3.55 0.99
C SER A 108 -1.40 2.22 0.76
N ARG A 109 -1.57 1.42 1.82
CA ARG A 109 -2.36 0.18 1.81
C ARG A 109 -3.84 0.41 1.56
N LEU A 110 -4.37 1.61 1.78
CA LEU A 110 -5.73 2.02 1.39
C LEU A 110 -5.80 2.36 -0.11
N GLY A 111 -4.70 2.83 -0.67
CA GLY A 111 -4.51 3.00 -2.12
C GLY A 111 -4.30 1.67 -2.86
N GLY A 112 -4.04 0.60 -2.12
CA GLY A 112 -3.77 -0.74 -2.65
C GLY A 112 -2.29 -1.00 -2.94
N LEU A 113 -1.36 -0.24 -2.35
CA LEU A 113 0.07 -0.52 -2.43
C LEU A 113 0.48 -1.57 -1.39
N SER A 114 1.35 -2.49 -1.79
CA SER A 114 1.87 -3.57 -0.95
C SER A 114 3.16 -3.18 -0.19
N ALA A 115 3.58 -3.99 0.79
CA ALA A 115 4.86 -3.81 1.48
C ALA A 115 6.07 -3.96 0.53
N ALA A 116 6.00 -4.89 -0.44
CA ALA A 116 7.02 -5.04 -1.48
C ALA A 116 7.13 -3.79 -2.36
N THR A 117 6.01 -3.10 -2.59
CA THR A 117 5.99 -1.82 -3.29
C THR A 117 6.77 -0.75 -2.52
N LEU A 118 6.71 -0.72 -1.19
CA LEU A 118 7.49 0.22 -0.37
C LEU A 118 9.00 0.00 -0.49
N GLU A 119 9.45 -1.26 -0.49
CA GLU A 119 10.87 -1.59 -0.67
C GLU A 119 11.37 -1.17 -2.06
N ARG A 120 10.55 -1.35 -3.10
CA ARG A 120 10.88 -0.85 -4.44
C ARG A 120 10.91 0.68 -4.51
N VAL A 121 10.04 1.38 -3.79
CA VAL A 121 10.08 2.86 -3.73
C VAL A 121 11.41 3.34 -3.17
N ALA A 122 11.91 2.68 -2.12
CA ALA A 122 13.23 2.97 -1.56
C ALA A 122 14.36 2.68 -2.56
N ALA A 123 14.26 1.59 -3.32
CA ALA A 123 15.23 1.24 -4.36
C ALA A 123 15.21 2.16 -5.60
N GLY A 124 14.06 2.78 -5.89
CA GLY A 124 13.91 3.81 -6.93
C GLY A 124 13.26 3.35 -8.24
N PRO A 125 13.21 4.24 -9.25
CA PRO A 125 12.44 4.04 -10.48
C PRO A 125 12.97 2.89 -11.36
N SER A 126 14.26 2.54 -11.23
CA SER A 126 14.86 1.43 -11.97
C SER A 126 14.65 0.05 -11.34
N ALA A 127 13.99 -0.02 -10.16
CA ALA A 127 13.73 -1.28 -9.50
C ALA A 127 12.78 -2.16 -10.35
N PRO A 128 13.01 -3.48 -10.44
CA PRO A 128 12.17 -4.36 -11.26
C PRO A 128 10.74 -4.46 -10.70
N GLY A 129 9.77 -4.56 -11.60
CA GLY A 129 8.36 -4.78 -11.27
C GLY A 129 7.50 -3.51 -11.21
N TRP A 130 8.04 -2.36 -11.59
CA TRP A 130 7.23 -1.20 -11.96
C TRP A 130 6.60 -1.37 -13.34
N ASN A 131 5.36 -0.93 -13.50
CA ASN A 131 4.85 -0.62 -14.83
C ASN A 131 5.37 0.75 -15.31
N GLU A 132 5.19 1.05 -16.59
CA GLU A 132 5.71 2.27 -17.22
C GLU A 132 5.22 3.55 -16.52
N ARG A 133 3.93 3.62 -16.20
CA ARG A 133 3.32 4.75 -15.49
C ARG A 133 3.96 4.97 -14.11
N GLN A 134 4.15 3.91 -13.33
CA GLN A 134 4.76 3.97 -12.01
C GLN A 134 6.22 4.41 -12.07
N ALA A 135 6.99 3.85 -13.00
CA ALA A 135 8.39 4.23 -13.22
C ALA A 135 8.51 5.71 -13.64
N ALA A 136 7.62 6.19 -14.52
CA ALA A 136 7.58 7.60 -14.91
C ALA A 136 7.24 8.53 -13.74
N LEU A 137 6.24 8.19 -12.93
CA LEU A 137 5.87 8.95 -11.72
C LEU A 137 7.01 9.02 -10.69
N LEU A 138 7.72 7.92 -10.47
CA LEU A 138 8.88 7.86 -9.56
C LEU A 138 10.07 8.66 -10.10
N THR A 139 10.33 8.56 -11.41
CA THR A 139 11.38 9.35 -12.07
C THR A 139 11.08 10.85 -11.96
N ALA A 140 9.82 11.24 -12.18
CA ALA A 140 9.39 12.63 -12.02
C ALA A 140 9.57 13.14 -10.59
N ALA A 141 9.30 12.32 -9.58
CA ALA A 141 9.55 12.68 -8.17
C ALA A 141 11.06 12.85 -7.88
N ASP A 142 11.92 12.07 -8.54
CA ASP A 142 13.38 12.20 -8.43
C ASP A 142 13.89 13.48 -9.11
N GLU A 143 13.48 13.74 -10.35
CA GLU A 143 13.86 14.94 -11.12
C GLU A 143 13.32 16.22 -10.45
N LEU A 144 12.05 16.24 -10.02
CA LEU A 144 11.49 17.39 -9.31
C LEU A 144 12.21 17.68 -7.99
N HIS A 145 12.72 16.65 -7.30
CA HIS A 145 13.50 16.81 -6.09
C HIS A 145 14.90 17.38 -6.38
N ALA A 146 15.59 16.79 -7.36
CA ALA A 146 16.97 17.13 -7.69
C ALA A 146 17.09 18.46 -8.45
N ASP A 147 16.26 18.64 -9.48
CA ASP A 147 16.44 19.65 -10.52
C ASP A 147 15.34 20.72 -10.51
N ARG A 148 14.28 20.51 -9.71
CA ARG A 148 13.09 21.38 -9.63
C ARG A 148 12.33 21.51 -10.96
N THR A 149 12.58 20.60 -11.89
CA THR A 149 11.92 20.49 -13.19
C THR A 149 11.81 19.01 -13.57
N VAL A 150 10.95 18.70 -14.54
CA VAL A 150 10.88 17.39 -15.19
C VAL A 150 11.59 17.49 -16.53
N SER A 151 12.33 16.47 -16.93
CA SER A 151 13.00 16.41 -18.24
C SER A 151 12.01 16.11 -19.38
N ASP A 152 12.32 16.53 -20.61
CA ASP A 152 11.46 16.26 -21.77
C ASP A 152 11.13 14.75 -21.95
N PRO A 153 12.09 13.81 -21.83
CA PRO A 153 11.78 12.38 -21.93
C PRO A 153 10.86 11.85 -20.81
N THR A 154 10.93 12.43 -19.60
CA THR A 154 10.02 12.06 -18.52
C THR A 154 8.64 12.69 -18.72
N TRP A 155 8.58 13.92 -19.22
CA TRP A 155 7.34 14.59 -19.60
C TRP A 155 6.56 13.83 -20.68
N ASP A 156 7.23 13.41 -21.75
CA ASP A 156 6.63 12.63 -22.84
C ASP A 156 6.01 11.32 -22.34
N ARG A 157 6.70 10.62 -21.43
CA ARG A 157 6.16 9.40 -20.80
C ARG A 157 4.96 9.69 -19.90
N LEU A 158 4.97 10.78 -19.14
CA LEU A 158 3.87 11.10 -18.23
C LEU A 158 2.59 11.48 -18.99
N THR A 159 2.71 12.24 -20.09
CA THR A 159 1.56 12.70 -20.89
C THR A 159 0.83 11.56 -21.61
N ALA A 160 1.47 10.39 -21.77
CA ALA A 160 0.80 9.17 -22.21
C ALA A 160 -0.25 8.65 -21.19
N PHE A 161 -0.14 9.02 -19.91
CA PHE A 161 -0.97 8.49 -18.82
C PHE A 161 -1.75 9.54 -18.04
N LEU A 162 -1.34 10.81 -18.09
CA LEU A 162 -1.83 11.90 -17.26
C LEU A 162 -2.29 13.09 -18.12
N ASP A 163 -3.41 13.69 -17.73
CA ASP A 163 -3.83 14.98 -18.29
C ASP A 163 -3.10 16.16 -17.63
N ASP A 164 -3.19 17.36 -18.23
CA ASP A 164 -2.56 18.59 -17.71
C ASP A 164 -2.92 18.87 -16.25
N ARG A 165 -4.15 18.56 -15.84
CA ARG A 165 -4.63 18.83 -14.48
C ARG A 165 -4.00 17.88 -13.47
N GLN A 166 -3.71 16.65 -13.88
CA GLN A 166 -2.98 15.65 -13.13
C GLN A 166 -1.48 15.97 -13.08
N LEU A 167 -0.89 16.47 -14.18
CA LEU A 167 0.51 16.91 -14.24
C LEU A 167 0.78 18.09 -13.31
N VAL A 168 -0.08 19.11 -13.32
CA VAL A 168 0.00 20.21 -12.33
C VAL A 168 -0.16 19.68 -10.90
N GLY A 169 -1.09 18.73 -10.71
CA GLY A 169 -1.30 18.06 -9.43
C GLY A 169 -0.07 17.30 -8.94
N LEU A 170 0.66 16.64 -9.84
CA LEU A 170 1.91 15.92 -9.56
C LEU A 170 2.99 16.86 -9.03
N CYS A 171 3.26 17.96 -9.74
CA CYS A 171 4.26 18.95 -9.31
C CYS A 171 3.92 19.55 -7.95
N LEU A 172 2.65 19.94 -7.74
CA LEU A 172 2.20 20.47 -6.45
C LEU A 172 2.28 19.43 -5.34
N LEU A 173 2.03 18.15 -5.63
CA LEU A 173 2.11 17.07 -4.64
C LEU A 173 3.56 16.86 -4.18
N VAL A 174 4.52 16.79 -5.10
CA VAL A 174 5.95 16.67 -4.75
C VAL A 174 6.37 17.89 -3.92
N GLY A 175 6.14 19.10 -4.40
CA GLY A 175 6.51 20.32 -3.66
C GLY A 175 5.83 20.44 -2.30
N HIS A 176 4.59 19.97 -2.15
CA HIS A 176 3.89 19.93 -0.87
C HIS A 176 4.60 19.04 0.15
N TYR A 177 5.01 17.83 -0.24
CA TYR A 177 5.72 16.92 0.64
C TYR A 177 7.17 17.34 0.87
N GLU A 178 7.85 18.00 -0.08
CA GLU A 178 9.15 18.63 0.18
C GLU A 178 9.04 19.74 1.24
N MET A 179 8.01 20.59 1.14
CA MET A 179 7.76 21.65 2.12
C MET A 179 7.56 21.09 3.53
N LEU A 180 6.78 20.01 3.65
CA LEU A 180 6.58 19.33 4.93
C LEU A 180 7.85 18.64 5.43
N ALA A 181 8.62 18.01 4.54
CA ALA A 181 9.88 17.39 4.88
C ALA A 181 10.86 18.41 5.47
N MET A 182 10.97 19.59 4.86
CA MET A 182 11.76 20.70 5.39
C MET A 182 11.33 21.07 6.81
N LEU A 183 10.02 21.21 7.04
CA LEU A 183 9.49 21.50 8.38
C LEU A 183 9.83 20.39 9.38
N PHE A 184 9.49 19.14 9.09
CA PHE A 184 9.58 18.04 10.06
C PHE A 184 11.03 17.63 10.35
N ASN A 185 11.90 17.61 9.34
CA ASN A 185 13.32 17.34 9.54
C ASN A 185 14.01 18.45 10.33
N THR A 186 13.63 19.72 10.09
CA THR A 186 14.16 20.87 10.85
C THR A 186 13.65 20.90 12.28
N ALA A 187 12.35 20.63 12.47
CA ALA A 187 11.72 20.60 13.79
C ALA A 187 12.15 19.39 14.64
N GLY A 188 12.79 18.38 14.04
CA GLY A 188 13.19 17.14 14.72
C GLY A 188 11.99 16.32 15.15
N VAL A 189 10.99 16.20 14.27
CA VAL A 189 9.73 15.49 14.56
C VAL A 189 9.89 14.00 14.33
N ASP A 190 9.75 13.23 15.40
CA ASP A 190 9.61 11.78 15.30
C ASP A 190 8.15 11.36 15.11
N PRO A 191 7.92 10.23 14.40
CA PRO A 191 6.60 9.63 14.33
C PRO A 191 6.03 9.29 15.71
N GLU A 192 4.71 9.36 15.83
CA GLU A 192 4.00 9.17 17.08
C GLU A 192 4.16 7.75 17.61
N PRO A 193 4.52 7.58 18.90
CA PRO A 193 4.53 6.29 19.54
C PRO A 193 3.15 5.62 19.45
N GLY A 194 3.13 4.35 19.05
CA GLY A 194 1.90 3.58 19.00
C GLY A 194 0.96 3.90 17.84
N ALA A 195 1.40 4.70 16.85
CA ALA A 195 0.68 4.85 15.60
C ALA A 195 0.27 3.47 15.04
N TRP A 196 -0.96 3.38 14.55
CA TRP A 196 -1.54 2.17 13.98
C TRP A 196 -1.73 1.00 14.96
N ARG A 197 -1.56 1.19 16.28
CA ARG A 197 -1.79 0.11 17.27
C ARG A 197 -3.23 0.06 17.81
N ARG A 198 -3.95 1.18 17.76
CA ARG A 198 -5.35 1.31 18.21
C ARG A 198 -6.20 2.03 17.16
N GLY A 199 -7.49 2.22 17.46
CA GLY A 199 -8.41 2.87 16.53
C GLY A 199 -8.81 1.98 15.35
N PRO A 200 -9.48 2.57 14.33
CA PRO A 200 -9.96 1.84 13.17
C PRO A 200 -8.83 1.44 12.21
N LEU A 201 -7.75 2.22 12.11
CA LEU A 201 -6.65 1.95 11.19
C LEU A 201 -5.65 0.90 11.69
N ARG A 202 -5.87 0.31 12.87
CA ARG A 202 -5.01 -0.78 13.39
C ARG A 202 -4.89 -1.98 12.46
N TRP A 203 -5.90 -2.22 11.62
CA TRP A 203 -5.91 -3.29 10.63
C TRP A 203 -4.94 -3.07 9.47
N LEU A 204 -4.36 -1.85 9.36
CA LEU A 204 -3.27 -1.57 8.42
C LEU A 204 -1.91 -1.98 8.99
N ARG A 205 -1.79 -2.31 10.29
CA ARG A 205 -0.54 -2.71 10.94
C ARG A 205 -0.45 -4.23 11.06
N HIS A 206 0.65 -4.81 10.57
CA HIS A 206 1.02 -6.21 10.87
C HIS A 206 2.49 -6.28 11.27
N ASP A 207 2.77 -6.83 12.45
CA ASP A 207 4.12 -6.83 13.05
C ASP A 207 5.08 -7.86 12.39
N ASP A 208 4.61 -8.62 11.40
CA ASP A 208 5.30 -9.79 10.86
C ASP A 208 5.46 -9.76 9.34
N ASP A 209 5.62 -8.58 8.71
CA ASP A 209 5.68 -8.34 7.26
C ASP A 209 4.37 -8.65 6.50
N SER A 210 3.35 -9.13 7.20
CA SER A 210 2.26 -9.85 6.53
C SER A 210 1.39 -8.87 5.78
N ASP A 211 1.14 -9.16 4.52
CA ASP A 211 0.12 -8.46 3.74
C ASP A 211 -1.28 -9.04 4.00
N ALA A 212 -1.41 -10.05 4.88
CA ALA A 212 -2.68 -10.64 5.30
C ALA A 212 -3.59 -9.59 5.93
N ARG A 213 -4.81 -9.45 5.40
CA ARG A 213 -5.85 -8.62 5.99
C ARG A 213 -6.60 -9.30 7.13
N PHE A 214 -6.61 -10.64 7.14
CA PHE A 214 -7.30 -11.42 8.17
C PHE A 214 -6.33 -11.92 9.24
N PRO A 215 -6.76 -12.03 10.52
CA PRO A 215 -5.93 -12.58 11.58
C PRO A 215 -5.47 -14.00 11.24
N ARG A 216 -4.21 -14.38 11.51
CA ARG A 216 -3.72 -15.75 11.21
C ARG A 216 -4.61 -16.88 11.77
N ARG A 217 -5.25 -16.65 12.93
CA ARG A 217 -6.17 -17.61 13.56
C ARG A 217 -7.42 -17.88 12.71
N SER A 218 -7.86 -16.96 11.85
CA SER A 218 -9.02 -17.17 10.98
C SER A 218 -8.78 -18.22 9.91
N ALA A 219 -7.53 -18.43 9.48
CA ALA A 219 -7.19 -19.47 8.50
C ALA A 219 -7.49 -20.88 9.03
N HIS A 220 -7.35 -21.10 10.35
CA HIS A 220 -7.69 -22.37 10.98
C HIS A 220 -9.21 -22.55 11.08
N VAL A 221 -9.94 -21.47 11.36
CA VAL A 221 -11.41 -21.47 11.44
C VAL A 221 -12.02 -21.73 10.06
N SER A 222 -11.53 -21.05 9.01
CA SER A 222 -11.99 -21.28 7.63
C SER A 222 -11.72 -22.70 7.18
N ARG A 223 -10.57 -23.29 7.57
CA ARG A 223 -10.23 -24.68 7.27
C ARG A 223 -11.12 -25.68 8.01
N ARG A 224 -11.54 -25.40 9.25
CA ARG A 224 -12.51 -26.25 9.99
C ARG A 224 -13.91 -26.16 9.37
N LEU A 225 -14.37 -24.96 9.03
CA LEU A 225 -15.68 -24.75 8.40
C LEU A 225 -15.75 -25.40 7.00
N MET A 226 -14.70 -25.27 6.20
CA MET A 226 -14.65 -25.84 4.84
C MET A 226 -14.23 -27.31 4.82
N GLY A 227 -13.79 -27.88 5.94
CA GLY A 227 -13.29 -29.26 6.03
C GLY A 227 -14.27 -30.31 5.48
N PRO A 228 -15.55 -30.32 5.91
CA PRO A 228 -16.55 -31.27 5.40
C PRO A 228 -16.81 -31.12 3.90
N VAL A 229 -16.92 -29.88 3.40
CA VAL A 229 -17.14 -29.61 1.97
C VAL A 229 -15.94 -30.06 1.13
N MET A 230 -14.72 -29.85 1.62
CA MET A 230 -13.50 -30.34 0.98
C MET A 230 -13.41 -31.86 0.98
N ALA A 231 -13.85 -32.53 2.07
CA ALA A 231 -13.86 -33.99 2.18
C ALA A 231 -14.86 -34.63 1.21
N ALA A 232 -16.00 -33.99 0.98
CA ALA A 232 -17.03 -34.45 0.05
C ALA A 232 -16.62 -34.36 -1.43
N ARG A 233 -15.52 -33.66 -1.77
CA ARG A 233 -15.09 -33.37 -3.15
C ARG A 233 -16.19 -32.76 -4.04
N ALA A 234 -17.21 -32.15 -3.42
CA ALA A 234 -18.28 -31.49 -4.14
C ALA A 234 -17.77 -30.19 -4.80
N PRO A 235 -18.26 -29.84 -6.00
CA PRO A 235 -17.93 -28.56 -6.62
C PRO A 235 -18.31 -27.37 -5.73
N LEU A 236 -17.39 -26.43 -5.55
CA LEU A 236 -17.68 -25.17 -4.87
C LEU A 236 -18.42 -24.20 -5.83
N PRO A 237 -19.47 -23.51 -5.37
CA PRO A 237 -20.17 -22.53 -6.18
C PRO A 237 -19.28 -21.29 -6.40
N PRO A 238 -19.28 -20.67 -7.60
CA PRO A 238 -18.60 -19.40 -7.83
C PRO A 238 -19.02 -18.33 -6.80
N PRO A 239 -18.10 -17.45 -6.34
CA PRO A 239 -16.71 -17.30 -6.78
C PRO A 239 -15.71 -18.22 -6.05
N LEU A 240 -16.15 -19.21 -5.28
CA LEU A 240 -15.23 -20.13 -4.62
C LEU A 240 -14.60 -21.10 -5.65
N ALA A 241 -13.33 -21.39 -5.43
CA ALA A 241 -12.54 -22.33 -6.23
C ALA A 241 -11.54 -23.06 -5.34
N VAL A 242 -10.98 -24.17 -5.83
CA VAL A 242 -9.92 -24.92 -5.16
C VAL A 242 -8.64 -24.78 -5.95
N ILE A 243 -7.62 -24.18 -5.35
CA ILE A 243 -6.26 -24.21 -5.88
C ILE A 243 -5.66 -25.56 -5.57
N VAL A 244 -5.11 -26.19 -6.61
CA VAL A 244 -4.34 -27.42 -6.52
C VAL A 244 -2.87 -27.05 -6.74
N HIS A 245 -2.03 -27.34 -5.75
CA HIS A 245 -0.62 -26.95 -5.75
C HIS A 245 0.25 -28.05 -5.16
N ARG A 246 1.52 -28.12 -5.57
CA ARG A 246 2.48 -29.08 -5.04
C ARG A 246 3.30 -28.47 -3.92
N GLY A 247 3.43 -29.18 -2.80
CA GLY A 247 4.24 -28.72 -1.68
C GLY A 247 5.71 -28.60 -2.05
N ARG A 248 6.28 -27.38 -2.01
CA ARG A 248 7.70 -27.13 -2.34
C ARG A 248 8.70 -27.92 -1.49
N ARG A 249 8.29 -28.36 -0.29
CA ARG A 249 9.12 -29.18 0.63
C ARG A 249 8.76 -30.66 0.62
N THR A 250 7.48 -30.99 0.48
CA THR A 250 6.97 -32.36 0.66
C THR A 250 6.72 -33.07 -0.67
N GLY A 251 6.68 -32.35 -1.79
CA GLY A 251 6.32 -32.87 -3.10
C GLY A 251 4.86 -33.34 -3.22
N ARG A 252 4.06 -33.29 -2.16
CA ARG A 252 2.66 -33.77 -2.15
C ARG A 252 1.73 -32.76 -2.79
N GLU A 253 0.67 -33.24 -3.43
CA GLU A 253 -0.43 -32.39 -3.91
C GLU A 253 -1.27 -31.92 -2.72
N TYR A 254 -1.60 -30.63 -2.70
CA TYR A 254 -2.47 -30.00 -1.71
C TYR A 254 -3.59 -29.25 -2.42
N ARG A 255 -4.74 -29.19 -1.74
CA ARG A 255 -5.95 -28.53 -2.19
C ARG A 255 -6.27 -27.40 -1.22
N THR A 256 -6.50 -26.19 -1.72
CA THR A 256 -6.76 -25.03 -0.86
C THR A 256 -7.94 -24.22 -1.40
N PRO A 257 -9.02 -24.08 -0.61
CA PRO A 257 -10.19 -23.34 -1.03
C PRO A 257 -9.89 -21.84 -0.95
N VAL A 258 -10.23 -21.12 -2.00
CA VAL A 258 -10.02 -19.68 -2.12
C VAL A 258 -11.23 -19.03 -2.79
N THR A 259 -11.37 -17.72 -2.63
CA THR A 259 -12.20 -16.92 -3.53
C THR A 259 -11.37 -16.61 -4.77
N ALA A 260 -11.83 -17.04 -5.95
CA ALA A 260 -11.14 -16.81 -7.20
C ALA A 260 -12.08 -16.22 -8.26
N LEU A 261 -11.67 -15.10 -8.83
CA LEU A 261 -12.33 -14.42 -9.92
C LEU A 261 -11.68 -14.82 -11.24
N VAL A 262 -12.47 -14.83 -12.32
CA VAL A 262 -11.97 -15.02 -13.68
C VAL A 262 -12.36 -13.82 -14.51
N HIS A 263 -11.38 -13.17 -15.12
CA HIS A 263 -11.59 -12.01 -15.97
C HIS A 263 -10.49 -11.93 -17.04
N GLY A 264 -10.86 -11.76 -18.31
CA GLY A 264 -9.91 -11.66 -19.42
C GLY A 264 -8.94 -12.85 -19.53
N GLY A 265 -9.42 -14.08 -19.32
CA GLY A 265 -8.57 -15.28 -19.38
C GLY A 265 -7.60 -15.45 -18.21
N ARG A 266 -7.68 -14.60 -17.18
CA ARG A 266 -6.83 -14.68 -15.99
C ARG A 266 -7.62 -15.08 -14.76
N LEU A 267 -6.97 -15.87 -13.90
CA LEU A 267 -7.40 -16.16 -12.55
C LEU A 267 -6.89 -15.04 -11.63
N VAL A 268 -7.77 -14.47 -10.81
CA VAL A 268 -7.42 -13.45 -9.81
C VAL A 268 -7.90 -13.89 -8.43
N VAL A 269 -6.97 -13.98 -7.47
CA VAL A 269 -7.22 -14.44 -6.11
C VAL A 269 -6.81 -13.34 -5.11
N PRO A 270 -7.77 -12.70 -4.41
CA PRO A 270 -7.45 -11.78 -3.32
C PRO A 270 -6.82 -12.52 -2.14
N LEU A 271 -5.63 -12.09 -1.73
CA LEU A 271 -4.84 -12.75 -0.70
C LEU A 271 -5.18 -12.24 0.70
N GLY A 272 -6.37 -12.58 1.20
CA GLY A 272 -6.79 -12.19 2.55
C GLY A 272 -5.88 -12.68 3.67
N HIS A 273 -5.17 -13.80 3.48
CA HIS A 273 -4.18 -14.35 4.42
C HIS A 273 -2.73 -14.10 3.99
N GLY A 274 -2.53 -13.21 3.00
CA GLY A 274 -1.23 -12.74 2.55
C GLY A 274 -0.46 -13.71 1.65
N THR A 275 0.60 -13.19 1.06
CA THR A 275 1.54 -13.83 0.13
C THR A 275 2.36 -14.96 0.74
N ARG A 276 2.46 -15.01 2.07
CA ARG A 276 3.20 -16.06 2.79
C ARG A 276 2.38 -17.30 3.10
N ALA A 277 1.11 -17.36 2.71
CA ALA A 277 0.37 -18.62 2.74
C ALA A 277 1.14 -19.69 1.94
N ASP A 278 1.23 -20.93 2.47
CA ASP A 278 2.06 -21.96 1.84
C ASP A 278 1.61 -22.27 0.40
N TRP A 279 0.32 -22.24 0.12
CA TRP A 279 -0.21 -22.47 -1.23
C TRP A 279 0.26 -21.42 -2.24
N VAL A 280 0.36 -20.15 -1.82
CA VAL A 280 0.89 -19.07 -2.66
C VAL A 280 2.36 -19.34 -2.97
N ARG A 281 3.17 -19.57 -1.93
CA ARG A 281 4.60 -19.84 -2.09
C ARG A 281 4.89 -21.08 -2.94
N ASN A 282 4.05 -22.10 -2.83
CA ASN A 282 4.16 -23.31 -3.63
C ASN A 282 3.89 -23.03 -5.12
N LEU A 283 2.81 -22.31 -5.45
CA LEU A 283 2.51 -21.92 -6.83
C LEU A 283 3.62 -21.05 -7.44
N LEU A 284 4.08 -20.04 -6.70
CA LEU A 284 5.13 -19.15 -7.19
C LEU A 284 6.46 -19.90 -7.42
N HIS A 285 6.79 -20.87 -6.56
CA HIS A 285 7.99 -21.68 -6.70
C HIS A 285 7.90 -22.63 -7.91
N GLU A 286 6.75 -23.26 -8.14
CA GLU A 286 6.58 -24.20 -9.25
C GLU A 286 6.32 -23.48 -10.60
N GLY A 287 5.87 -22.23 -10.56
CA GLY A 287 5.53 -21.45 -11.75
C GLY A 287 4.25 -21.90 -12.45
N ARG A 288 3.54 -22.89 -11.88
CA ARG A 288 2.29 -23.46 -12.40
C ARG A 288 1.49 -24.15 -11.29
N GLY A 289 0.27 -24.54 -11.60
CA GLY A 289 -0.60 -25.33 -10.73
C GLY A 289 -1.92 -25.66 -11.38
N GLY A 290 -2.90 -26.09 -10.57
CA GLY A 290 -4.27 -26.30 -11.03
C GLY A 290 -5.28 -25.43 -10.30
N VAL A 291 -6.42 -25.18 -10.94
CA VAL A 291 -7.60 -24.65 -10.27
C VAL A 291 -8.81 -25.50 -10.63
N GLU A 292 -9.57 -25.88 -9.61
CA GLU A 292 -10.88 -26.51 -9.79
C GLU A 292 -11.97 -25.48 -9.48
N ARG A 293 -12.82 -25.20 -10.48
CA ARG A 293 -13.89 -24.21 -10.38
C ARG A 293 -15.11 -24.71 -11.14
N ALA A 294 -16.30 -24.58 -10.54
CA ALA A 294 -17.55 -25.07 -11.12
C ALA A 294 -17.46 -26.53 -11.62
N GLY A 295 -16.77 -27.39 -10.86
CA GLY A 295 -16.59 -28.82 -11.16
C GLY A 295 -15.57 -29.13 -12.27
N ARG A 296 -14.88 -28.13 -12.83
CA ARG A 296 -13.87 -28.32 -13.88
C ARG A 296 -12.47 -27.98 -13.38
N ARG A 297 -11.50 -28.83 -13.70
CA ARG A 297 -10.06 -28.58 -13.51
C ARG A 297 -9.49 -27.85 -14.72
N HIS A 298 -8.73 -26.79 -14.44
CA HIS A 298 -7.98 -25.97 -15.39
C HIS A 298 -6.52 -25.88 -14.92
N LEU A 299 -5.58 -25.77 -15.86
CA LEU A 299 -4.19 -25.45 -15.52
C LEU A 299 -4.05 -23.94 -15.33
N ILE A 300 -3.19 -23.56 -14.39
CA ILE A 300 -2.75 -22.18 -14.20
C ILE A 300 -1.25 -22.10 -14.43
N ALA A 301 -0.83 -21.07 -15.17
CA ALA A 301 0.56 -20.80 -15.50
C ALA A 301 0.96 -19.37 -15.09
N ALA A 302 2.27 -19.14 -15.01
CA ALA A 302 2.87 -17.85 -14.70
C ALA A 302 2.23 -17.13 -13.48
N PRO A 303 2.06 -17.81 -12.33
CA PRO A 303 1.50 -17.19 -11.15
C PRO A 303 2.44 -16.09 -10.66
N ARG A 304 1.89 -14.92 -10.39
CA ARG A 304 2.61 -13.79 -9.81
C ARG A 304 1.78 -13.07 -8.77
N VAL A 305 2.48 -12.43 -7.85
CA VAL A 305 1.89 -11.54 -6.85
C VAL A 305 1.90 -10.13 -7.39
N THR A 306 0.78 -9.44 -7.23
CA THR A 306 0.59 -8.07 -7.70
C THR A 306 -0.36 -7.34 -6.74
N ASP A 307 -0.66 -6.09 -7.04
CA ASP A 307 -1.55 -5.26 -6.25
C ASP A 307 -2.55 -4.50 -7.13
N MET A 308 -3.51 -3.82 -6.49
CA MET A 308 -4.56 -3.12 -7.22
C MET A 308 -4.06 -1.92 -8.00
N ALA A 309 -2.96 -1.30 -7.55
CA ALA A 309 -2.35 -0.20 -8.26
C ALA A 309 -1.71 -0.65 -9.57
N THR A 310 -1.13 -1.85 -9.58
CA THR A 310 -0.37 -2.37 -10.73
C THR A 310 -1.27 -3.11 -11.73
N ASP A 311 -2.08 -4.05 -11.25
CA ASP A 311 -2.86 -4.98 -12.09
C ASP A 311 -4.37 -4.89 -11.83
N GLY A 312 -4.87 -3.77 -11.28
CA GLY A 312 -6.28 -3.61 -10.94
C GLY A 312 -7.25 -3.72 -12.14
N HIS A 313 -6.74 -3.51 -13.36
CA HIS A 313 -7.50 -3.70 -14.59
C HIS A 313 -7.96 -5.16 -14.77
N LEU A 314 -7.25 -6.13 -14.19
CA LEU A 314 -7.58 -7.56 -14.22
C LEU A 314 -8.74 -7.94 -13.30
N VAL A 315 -9.19 -7.03 -12.43
CA VAL A 315 -10.37 -7.24 -11.59
C VAL A 315 -11.60 -6.64 -12.27
N PRO A 316 -12.75 -7.34 -12.28
CA PRO A 316 -14.01 -6.79 -12.77
C PRO A 316 -14.34 -5.44 -12.11
N GLY A 317 -14.73 -4.45 -12.92
CA GLY A 317 -14.95 -3.06 -12.48
C GLY A 317 -15.71 -2.90 -11.16
N PRO A 318 -16.88 -3.55 -10.98
CA PRO A 318 -17.68 -3.44 -9.75
C PRO A 318 -16.97 -3.93 -8.47
N LEU A 319 -16.00 -4.85 -8.59
CA LEU A 319 -15.29 -5.44 -7.46
C LEU A 319 -13.99 -4.70 -7.10
N ARG A 320 -13.49 -3.81 -7.97
CA ARG A 320 -12.23 -3.08 -7.73
C ARG A 320 -12.22 -2.29 -6.41
N PRO A 321 -13.27 -1.55 -6.01
CA PRO A 321 -13.26 -0.83 -4.72
C PRO A 321 -13.17 -1.76 -3.52
N LEU A 322 -13.87 -2.90 -3.57
CA LEU A 322 -13.89 -3.91 -2.51
C LEU A 322 -12.52 -4.59 -2.35
N LEU A 323 -11.87 -4.88 -3.48
CA LEU A 323 -10.60 -5.62 -3.51
C LEU A 323 -9.36 -4.73 -3.45
N ARG A 324 -9.52 -3.40 -3.54
CA ARG A 324 -8.43 -2.42 -3.44
C ARG A 324 -7.46 -2.66 -2.28
N PRO A 325 -7.89 -2.99 -1.05
CA PRO A 325 -6.94 -3.19 0.03
C PRO A 325 -6.18 -4.53 -0.07
N PHE A 326 -6.53 -5.46 -0.95
CA PHE A 326 -5.91 -6.78 -0.99
C PHE A 326 -4.73 -6.83 -1.96
N THR A 327 -3.64 -7.47 -1.53
CA THR A 327 -2.69 -8.06 -2.47
C THR A 327 -3.39 -9.13 -3.29
N LEU A 328 -3.01 -9.28 -4.54
CA LEU A 328 -3.61 -10.24 -5.47
C LEU A 328 -2.57 -11.27 -5.90
N LEU A 329 -3.02 -12.52 -6.07
CA LEU A 329 -2.34 -13.48 -6.93
C LEU A 329 -3.07 -13.54 -8.26
N VAL A 330 -2.31 -13.40 -9.34
CA VAL A 330 -2.80 -13.49 -10.72
C VAL A 330 -2.07 -14.63 -11.42
N ALA A 331 -2.80 -15.42 -12.21
CA ALA A 331 -2.24 -16.46 -13.05
C ALA A 331 -3.02 -16.56 -14.37
N ASP A 332 -2.36 -17.00 -15.43
CA ASP A 332 -3.01 -17.23 -16.72
C ASP A 332 -3.77 -18.56 -16.65
N LEU A 333 -5.01 -18.57 -17.16
CA LEU A 333 -5.78 -19.80 -17.31
C LEU A 333 -5.51 -20.36 -18.70
N GLU A 334 -4.94 -21.56 -18.76
CA GLU A 334 -4.74 -22.22 -20.04
C GLU A 334 -6.10 -22.66 -20.63
N PRO A 335 -6.36 -22.35 -21.92
CA PRO A 335 -7.46 -22.98 -22.63
C PRO A 335 -7.20 -24.49 -22.69
N ARG A 336 -8.28 -25.27 -22.67
CA ARG A 336 -8.20 -26.73 -22.75
C ARG A 336 -7.74 -27.21 -24.10
#